data_AF-A0A7X2BX45-F1
#
_entry.id   AF-A0A7X2BX45-F1
#
_cell.length_a   1.000
_cell.length_b   1.000
_cell.length_c   1.000
_cell.angle_alpha   90.00
_cell.angle_beta   90.00
_cell.angle_gamma   90.00
#
_symmetry.space_group_name_H-M   'P 1'
#
loop_
_entity.id
_entity.type
_entity.pdbx_description
1 polymer ?
#
loop_
_entity_poly.entity_id
_entity_poly.type
_entity_poly.pdbx_seq_one_letter_code
_entity_poly.pdbx_strand_id
1 'polypeptide(L)'
;IFDPLFSDYSYGFRPGRSAHQAIETARAHVAAGDRWCVELDLEKFFDRVNHDVLMAYVARQIEDKRVLRLIRRYLEAGVMSGGIASRRQEGT
;
A
#
# COMPACT_ATOMS: atom_id res chain seq x y z
N ILE A 1 -4.02 -6.57 -12.77
CA ILE A 1 -3.97 -5.21 -13.36
C ILE A 1 -2.88 -4.34 -12.73
N PHE A 2 -2.79 -4.25 -11.40
CA PHE A 2 -1.74 -3.45 -10.74
C PHE A 2 -0.39 -4.17 -10.64
N ASP A 3 -0.39 -5.49 -10.42
CA ASP A 3 0.83 -6.24 -10.10
C ASP A 3 1.99 -6.07 -11.10
N PRO A 4 1.77 -6.05 -12.43
CA PRO A 4 2.83 -5.83 -13.41
C PRO A 4 3.45 -4.43 -13.40
N LEU A 5 2.82 -3.46 -12.75
CA LEU A 5 3.28 -2.07 -12.69
C LEU A 5 4.17 -1.81 -11.47
N PHE A 6 4.23 -2.74 -10.52
CA PHE A 6 5.08 -2.60 -9.34
C PHE A 6 6.55 -2.82 -9.71
N SER A 7 7.42 -2.11 -8.99
CA SER A 7 8.87 -2.29 -9.05
C SER A 7 9.25 -3.76 -8.81
N ASP A 8 10.31 -4.21 -9.47
CA ASP A 8 10.90 -5.53 -9.24
C ASP A 8 11.43 -5.71 -7.81
N TYR A 9 11.71 -4.60 -7.11
CA TYR A 9 12.14 -4.57 -5.72
C TYR A 9 10.96 -4.47 -4.72
N SER A 10 9.71 -4.53 -5.20
CA SER A 10 8.54 -4.63 -4.33
C SER A 10 8.21 -6.11 -4.05
N TYR A 11 8.36 -6.52 -2.79
CA TYR A 11 8.17 -7.92 -2.38
C TYR A 11 6.92 -8.15 -1.51
N GLY A 12 6.38 -7.11 -0.89
CA GLY A 12 5.24 -7.22 0.02
C GLY A 12 3.90 -7.38 -0.71
N PHE A 13 3.03 -8.24 -0.20
CA PHE A 13 1.63 -8.43 -0.66
C PHE A 13 1.47 -8.76 -2.16
N ARG A 14 2.49 -9.37 -2.78
CA ARG A 14 2.48 -9.71 -4.20
C ARG A 14 2.49 -11.23 -4.43
N PRO A 15 1.72 -11.74 -5.40
CA PRO A 15 1.74 -13.16 -5.74
C PRO A 15 3.12 -13.57 -6.26
N GLY A 16 3.66 -14.68 -5.76
CA GLY A 16 4.97 -15.20 -6.18
C GLY A 16 6.19 -14.40 -5.68
N ARG A 17 5.97 -13.37 -4.85
CA ARG A 17 7.04 -12.64 -4.14
C ARG A 17 6.99 -12.93 -2.65
N SER A 18 8.14 -12.96 -1.98
CA SER A 18 8.22 -13.26 -0.54
C SER A 18 9.26 -12.43 0.18
N ALA A 19 9.14 -12.37 1.51
CA ALA A 19 10.13 -11.72 2.38
C ALA A 19 11.54 -12.33 2.23
N HIS A 20 11.64 -13.64 1.96
CA HIS A 20 12.92 -14.30 1.72
C HIS A 20 13.65 -13.73 0.51
N GLN A 21 12.94 -13.47 -0.59
CA GLN A 21 13.53 -12.85 -1.78
C GLN A 21 14.02 -11.42 -1.52
N ALA A 22 13.31 -10.67 -0.67
CA ALA A 22 13.74 -9.34 -0.24
C ALA A 22 15.07 -9.41 0.52
N ILE A 23 15.21 -10.38 1.43
CA ILE A 23 16.44 -10.60 2.20
C ILE A 23 17.59 -11.02 1.28
N GLU A 24 17.35 -11.93 0.32
CA GLU A 24 18.38 -12.35 -0.64
C GLU A 24 18.91 -11.18 -1.46
N THR A 25 18.02 -10.31 -1.93
CA THR A 25 18.37 -9.10 -2.68
C THR A 25 19.18 -8.14 -1.80
N ALA A 26 18.75 -7.92 -0.55
CA ALA A 26 19.49 -7.08 0.41
C ALA A 26 20.89 -7.63 0.68
N ARG A 27 21.04 -8.96 0.83
CA ARG A 27 22.37 -9.60 0.99
C ARG A 27 23.25 -9.39 -0.24
N ALA A 28 22.69 -9.43 -1.44
CA ALA A 28 23.43 -9.16 -2.66
C ALA A 28 23.96 -7.71 -2.73
N HIS A 29 23.16 -6.72 -2.31
CA HIS A 29 23.60 -5.33 -2.20
C HIS A 29 24.76 -5.15 -1.22
N VAL A 30 24.66 -5.76 -0.03
CA VAL A 30 25.74 -5.74 0.95
C VAL A 30 27.02 -6.38 0.40
N ALA A 31 26.90 -7.50 -0.32
CA ALA A 31 28.03 -8.17 -0.96
C ALA A 31 28.65 -7.35 -2.09
N ALA A 32 27.86 -6.53 -2.79
CA ALA A 32 28.32 -5.62 -3.85
C ALA A 32 29.05 -4.37 -3.31
N GLY A 33 28.98 -4.12 -2.00
CA GLY A 33 29.68 -3.02 -1.35
C GLY A 33 28.78 -1.93 -0.76
N ASP A 34 27.45 -2.08 -0.84
CA ASP A 34 26.49 -1.16 -0.23
C ASP A 34 26.44 -1.41 1.29
N ARG A 35 27.26 -0.70 2.05
CA ARG A 35 27.46 -0.93 3.50
C ARG A 35 26.52 -0.13 4.41
N TRP A 36 25.75 0.79 3.84
CA TRP A 36 24.86 1.67 4.56
C TRP A 36 23.41 1.36 4.21
N CYS A 37 22.58 1.20 5.23
CA CYS A 37 21.14 0.99 5.09
C CYS A 37 20.41 2.24 5.59
N VAL A 38 19.37 2.64 4.88
CA VAL A 38 18.42 3.66 5.32
C VAL A 38 17.09 2.96 5.57
N GLU A 39 16.69 2.87 6.83
CA GLU A 39 15.39 2.35 7.22
C GLU A 39 14.36 3.48 7.18
N LEU A 40 13.32 3.29 6.37
CA LEU A 40 12.19 4.20 6.28
C LEU A 40 10.94 3.43 6.67
N ASP A 41 10.30 3.85 7.77
CA ASP A 41 8.99 3.34 8.17
C ASP A 41 7.96 4.48 8.16
N LEU A 42 6.78 4.19 7.64
CA LEU A 42 5.67 5.12 7.62
C LEU A 42 4.73 4.76 8.75
N GLU A 43 4.87 5.47 9.88
CA GLU A 43 3.98 5.32 11.01
C GLU A 43 2.53 5.55 10.57
N LYS A 44 1.64 4.62 10.91
CA LYS A 44 0.20 4.73 10.60
C LYS A 44 -0.05 4.96 9.11
N PHE A 45 0.66 4.23 8.25
CA PHE A 45 0.55 4.37 6.80
C PHE A 45 -0.91 4.34 6.32
N PHE A 46 -1.67 3.32 6.71
CA PHE A 46 -3.07 3.21 6.32
C PHE A 46 -3.93 4.34 6.87
N ASP A 47 -3.49 5.00 7.93
CA ASP A 47 -4.27 5.97 8.66
C ASP A 47 -4.04 7.38 8.18
N ARG A 48 -2.84 7.66 7.68
CA ARG A 48 -2.46 8.97 7.13
C ARG A 48 -2.56 9.04 5.60
N VAL A 49 -2.91 7.94 4.93
CA VAL A 49 -3.07 7.95 3.47
C VAL A 49 -4.29 8.80 3.10
N ASN A 50 -4.03 9.88 2.37
CA ASN A 50 -5.08 10.72 1.80
C ASN A 50 -5.88 9.93 0.75
N HIS A 51 -7.18 9.75 1.02
CA HIS A 51 -8.06 8.96 0.17
C HIS A 51 -8.19 9.51 -1.25
N ASP A 52 -8.12 10.83 -1.46
CA ASP A 52 -8.23 11.41 -2.79
C ASP A 52 -6.98 11.15 -3.62
N VAL A 53 -5.80 11.21 -3.01
CA VAL A 53 -4.54 10.84 -3.67
C VAL A 53 -4.53 9.36 -4.04
N LEU A 54 -4.93 8.48 -3.11
CA LEU A 54 -5.03 7.05 -3.38
C LEU A 54 -6.02 6.76 -4.53
N MET A 55 -7.21 7.36 -4.47
CA MET A 55 -8.23 7.19 -5.49
C MET A 55 -7.80 7.74 -6.86
N ALA A 56 -7.00 8.82 -6.90
CA ALA A 56 -6.43 9.31 -8.14
C ALA A 56 -5.48 8.29 -8.78
N TYR A 57 -4.65 7.60 -8.00
CA TYR A 57 -3.79 6.53 -8.52
C TYR A 57 -4.59 5.31 -9.00
N VAL A 58 -5.61 4.88 -8.25
CA VAL A 58 -6.46 3.75 -8.65
C VAL A 58 -7.22 4.05 -9.95
N ALA A 59 -7.73 5.28 -10.09
CA ALA A 59 -8.45 5.72 -11.29
C ALA A 59 -7.60 5.75 -12.56
N ARG A 60 -6.26 5.78 -12.46
CA ARG A 60 -5.36 5.67 -13.62
C ARG A 60 -5.34 4.29 -14.25
N GLN A 61 -5.77 3.26 -13.51
CA GLN A 61 -5.76 1.86 -13.96
C GLN A 61 -7.16 1.26 -14.08
N ILE A 62 -8.16 1.81 -13.38
CA ILE A 62 -9.53 1.34 -13.40
C ILE A 62 -10.45 2.48 -13.90
N GLU A 63 -11.08 2.25 -15.05
CA GLU A 63 -12.05 3.20 -15.61
C GLU A 63 -13.48 2.99 -15.08
N ASP A 64 -13.80 1.79 -14.56
CA ASP A 64 -15.14 1.48 -14.08
C ASP A 64 -15.48 2.30 -12.82
N LYS A 65 -16.32 3.32 -13.02
CA LYS A 65 -16.81 4.21 -11.96
C LYS A 65 -17.55 3.47 -10.84
N ARG A 66 -18.15 2.31 -11.09
CA ARG A 66 -18.81 1.49 -10.04
C ARG A 66 -17.78 0.91 -9.09
N VAL A 67 -16.69 0.38 -9.62
CA VAL A 67 -15.59 -0.18 -8.83
C VAL A 67 -14.90 0.93 -8.05
N LEU A 68 -14.60 2.07 -8.68
CA LEU A 68 -14.01 3.23 -7.99
C LEU A 68 -14.88 3.72 -6.83
N ARG A 69 -16.20 3.81 -7.03
CA ARG A 69 -17.13 4.16 -5.95
C ARG A 69 -17.14 3.14 -4.83
N LEU A 70 -17.04 1.84 -5.16
CA LEU A 70 -17.00 0.78 -4.17
C LEU A 70 -15.74 0.87 -3.32
N ILE A 71 -14.57 1.01 -3.95
CA ILE A 71 -13.28 1.17 -3.26
C ILE A 71 -13.32 2.38 -2.34
N ARG A 72 -13.79 3.54 -2.82
CA ARG A 72 -13.94 4.74 -1.99
C ARG A 72 -14.83 4.51 -0.76
N ARG A 73 -15.95 3.79 -0.93
CA ARG A 73 -16.82 3.43 0.21
C ARG A 73 -16.13 2.54 1.24
N TYR A 74 -15.28 1.62 0.81
CA TYR A 74 -14.48 0.79 1.74
C TYR A 74 -13.44 1.62 2.49
N LEU A 75 -12.82 2.61 1.84
CA LEU A 75 -11.88 3.53 2.49
C LEU A 75 -12.58 4.46 3.51
N GLU A 76 -13.78 4.95 3.18
CA GLU A 76 -14.56 5.83 4.05
C GLU A 76 -15.33 5.09 5.16
N ALA A 77 -15.45 3.76 5.06
CA ALA A 77 -16.18 2.95 6.03
C ALA A 77 -15.52 3.05 7.42
N GLY A 78 -16.24 3.60 8.39
CA GLY A 78 -15.82 3.71 9.80
C GLY A 78 -15.45 2.36 10.43
N VAL A 79 -14.59 2.36 11.46
CA VAL A 79 -14.52 1.21 12.39
C VAL A 79 -15.69 1.41 13.35
N MET A 80 -16.56 0.42 13.47
CA MET A 80 -17.57 0.44 14.53
C MET A 80 -16.87 0.00 15.83
N SER A 81 -16.55 0.94 16.71
CA SER A 81 -16.05 0.65 18.06
C SER A 81 -17.08 1.15 19.07
N GLY A 82 -17.65 0.24 19.87
CA GLY A 82 -18.60 0.59 20.94
C GLY A 82 -19.97 1.12 20.51
N GLY A 83 -20.45 0.85 19.28
CA GLY A 83 -21.82 1.18 18.85
C GLY A 83 -22.02 2.58 18.26
N ILE A 84 -20.96 3.37 18.10
CA ILE A 84 -21.00 4.69 17.46
C ILE A 84 -20.31 4.61 16.09
N ALA A 85 -21.02 4.98 15.02
CA ALA A 85 -20.48 5.05 13.67
C ALA A 85 -19.89 6.44 13.41
N SER A 86 -18.56 6.55 13.27
CA SER A 86 -17.92 7.78 12.78
C SER A 86 -17.59 7.66 11.29
N ARG A 87 -17.83 8.74 10.54
CA ARG A 87 -17.43 8.85 9.13
C ARG A 87 -15.93 9.14 9.08
N ARG A 88 -15.14 8.27 8.45
CA ARG A 88 -13.69 8.42 8.38
C ARG A 88 -13.26 9.36 7.26
N GLN A 89 -12.44 10.35 7.60
CA GLN A 89 -11.84 11.29 6.63
C GLN A 89 -10.36 10.96 6.36
N GLU A 90 -9.72 10.25 7.29
CA GLU A 90 -8.37 9.67 7.19
C GLU A 90 -8.45 8.24 7.78
N GLY A 91 -7.52 7.35 7.44
CA GLY A 91 -7.63 5.92 7.74
C GLY A 91 -7.46 5.55 9.24
N THR A 92 -7.15 4.28 9.52
CA THR A 92 -7.52 3.54 10.76
C THR A 92 -7.05 4.08 12.11
#